data_AF-A0A5P2FWV8-F1
#
_entry.id   AF-A0A5P2FWV8-F1
#
_cell.length_a   1.000
_cell.length_b   1.000
_cell.length_c   1.000
_cell.angle_alpha   90.00
_cell.angle_beta   90.00
_cell.angle_gamma   90.00
#
_symmetry.space_group_name_H-M   'P 1'
#
loop_
_entity.id
_entity.type
_entity.pdbx_description
1 polymer ?
#
loop_
_entity_poly.entity_id
_entity_poly.type
_entity_poly.pdbx_seq_one_letter_code
_entity_poly.pdbx_strand_id
1 'polypeptide(L)' 'MENLHNDSENWKWGIFYYNKNDKRLFPPKRNPWLGYTVNFANARSIFALLILIAIIITITELSMRYFVK' A
#
# COMPACT_ATOMS: atom_id res chain seq x y z
N MET A 1 -22.67 14.69 4.55
CA MET A 1 -21.42 14.47 5.31
C MET A 1 -21.16 12.98 5.28
N GLU A 2 -20.17 12.56 4.50
CA GLU A 2 -19.99 11.18 4.08
C GLU A 2 -19.32 10.36 5.21
N ASN A 3 -20.10 9.46 5.81
CA ASN A 3 -19.78 8.28 6.63
C ASN A 3 -18.32 8.07 7.12
N LEU A 4 -17.73 9.03 7.83
CA LEU A 4 -16.45 8.86 8.56
C LEU A 4 -16.46 7.71 9.58
N HIS A 5 -17.64 7.34 10.09
CA HIS A 5 -17.80 6.28 11.08
C HIS A 5 -17.36 4.91 10.55
N ASN A 6 -17.70 4.56 9.30
CA ASN A 6 -17.34 3.26 8.72
C ASN A 6 -15.85 3.14 8.36
N ASP A 7 -15.18 4.25 8.05
CA ASP A 7 -13.78 4.19 7.63
C ASP A 7 -12.83 4.00 8.81
N SER A 8 -13.21 4.47 10.01
CA SER A 8 -12.41 4.29 11.23
C SER A 8 -12.20 2.81 11.61
N GLU A 9 -13.19 1.96 11.38
CA GLU A 9 -13.15 0.52 11.74
C GLU A 9 -12.19 -0.30 10.86
N ASN A 10 -11.90 0.21 9.66
CA ASN A 10 -11.02 -0.43 8.69
C ASN A 10 -9.53 -0.24 9.05
N TRP A 11 -9.18 0.64 9.98
CA TRP A 11 -7.79 0.86 10.41
C TRP A 11 -7.42 -0.05 11.60
N LYS A 12 -6.64 -1.10 11.36
CA LYS A 12 -6.12 -2.00 12.41
C LYS A 12 -4.86 -1.40 13.03
N TRP A 13 -4.84 -1.38 14.36
CA TRP A 13 -3.78 -0.75 15.18
C TRP A 13 -3.47 0.72 14.80
N GLY A 14 -4.40 1.39 14.13
CA GLY A 14 -4.23 2.76 13.64
C GLY A 14 -3.34 2.92 12.41
N ILE A 15 -2.77 1.84 11.86
CA ILE A 15 -1.77 1.91 10.77
C ILE A 15 -2.13 1.08 9.53
N PHE A 16 -2.77 -0.07 9.70
CA PHE A 16 -3.04 -0.99 8.59
C PHE A 16 -4.48 -0.83 8.13
N TYR A 17 -4.66 -0.44 6.86
CA TYR A 17 -5.98 -0.38 6.26
C TYR A 17 -6.43 -1.78 5.83
N TYR A 18 -7.62 -2.19 6.28
CA TYR A 18 -8.20 -3.50 6.07
C TYR A 18 -9.70 -3.37 5.79
N ASN A 19 -10.08 -3.37 4.51
CA ASN A 19 -11.49 -3.28 4.09
C ASN A 19 -11.78 -4.27 2.95
N LYS A 20 -12.59 -5.31 3.21
CA LYS A 20 -12.94 -6.35 2.22
C LYS A 20 -13.86 -5.82 1.10
N ASN A 21 -14.59 -4.76 1.37
CA ASN A 21 -15.55 -4.15 0.45
C ASN A 21 -14.87 -3.15 -0.50
N ASP A 22 -13.74 -2.57 -0.09
CA ASP A 22 -12.94 -1.70 -0.94
C ASP A 22 -12.08 -2.52 -1.93
N LYS A 23 -12.34 -2.36 -3.23
CA LYS A 23 -11.62 -3.06 -4.30
C LYS A 23 -10.42 -2.30 -4.85
N ARG A 24 -10.16 -1.07 -4.37
CA ARG A 24 -8.99 -0.28 -4.78
C ARG A 24 -7.70 -1.01 -4.41
N LEU A 25 -6.69 -0.92 -5.28
CA LEU A 25 -5.36 -1.46 -5.02
C LEU A 25 -4.63 -0.61 -3.98
N PHE A 26 -4.66 0.70 -4.13
CA PHE A 26 -4.04 1.61 -3.17
C PHE A 26 -5.03 2.70 -2.77
N PRO A 27 -5.91 2.48 -1.78
CA PRO A 27 -6.79 3.51 -1.26
C PRO A 27 -5.99 4.66 -0.60
N PRO A 28 -6.56 5.86 -0.47
CA PRO A 28 -5.91 6.96 0.24
C PRO A 28 -5.68 6.60 1.70
N LYS A 29 -4.62 7.15 2.31
CA LYS A 29 -4.41 7.09 3.76
C LYS A 29 -5.49 7.89 4.49
N ARG A 30 -5.61 7.64 5.81
CA ARG A 30 -6.57 8.33 6.70
C ARG A 30 -6.48 9.86 6.58
N ASN A 31 -5.26 10.38 6.46
CA ASN A 31 -5.03 11.72 5.95
C ASN A 31 -4.64 11.61 4.46
N PRO A 32 -5.51 12.00 3.52
CA PRO A 32 -5.25 11.87 2.08
C PRO A 32 -3.98 12.59 1.60
N TRP A 33 -3.54 13.64 2.31
CA TRP A 33 -2.30 14.36 2.02
C TRP A 33 -1.04 13.52 2.22
N LEU A 34 -1.13 12.44 3.01
CA LEU A 34 -0.03 11.49 3.22
C LEU A 34 0.03 10.42 2.11
N GLY A 35 -0.78 10.55 1.05
CA GLY A 35 -0.79 9.67 -0.12
C GLY A 35 -1.63 8.42 0.08
N TYR A 36 -1.18 7.32 -0.51
CA TYR A 36 -1.93 6.07 -0.61
C TYR A 36 -1.39 4.97 0.31
N THR A 37 -2.18 3.94 0.54
CA THR A 37 -1.85 2.79 1.39
C THR A 37 -2.23 1.49 0.75
N VAL A 38 -1.72 0.39 1.27
CA VAL A 38 -2.10 -0.97 0.89
C VAL A 38 -3.40 -1.35 1.63
N ASN A 39 -4.33 -1.98 0.92
CA ASN A 39 -5.49 -2.61 1.54
C ASN A 39 -5.15 -4.08 1.84
N PHE A 40 -4.85 -4.38 3.10
CA PHE A 40 -4.46 -5.72 3.55
C PHE A 40 -5.61 -6.74 3.51
N ALA A 41 -6.84 -6.32 3.20
CA ALA A 41 -7.95 -7.22 2.92
C ALA A 41 -8.09 -7.60 1.44
N ASN A 42 -7.30 -6.99 0.55
CA ASN A 42 -7.36 -7.19 -0.89
C ASN A 42 -6.08 -7.86 -1.40
N ALA A 43 -6.17 -9.15 -1.78
CA ALA A 43 -5.02 -9.90 -2.28
C ALA A 43 -4.31 -9.20 -3.45
N ARG A 44 -5.06 -8.54 -4.36
CA ARG A 44 -4.47 -7.81 -5.49
C ARG A 44 -3.63 -6.62 -5.04
N SER A 45 -4.05 -5.93 -3.97
CA SER A 45 -3.29 -4.84 -3.35
C SER A 45 -1.96 -5.34 -2.77
N ILE A 46 -1.99 -6.48 -2.08
CA ILE A 46 -0.79 -7.12 -1.53
C ILE A 46 0.15 -7.58 -2.65
N PHE A 47 -0.38 -8.22 -3.70
CA PHE A 47 0.44 -8.60 -4.86
C PHE A 47 1.10 -7.39 -5.54
N ALA A 48 0.36 -6.28 -5.70
CA ALA A 48 0.93 -5.06 -6.25
C ALA A 48 2.06 -4.49 -5.37
N LEU A 49 1.94 -4.55 -4.05
CA LEU A 49 3.02 -4.18 -3.12
C LEU A 49 4.25 -5.08 -3.29
N LEU A 50 4.07 -6.40 -3.37
CA LEU A 50 5.18 -7.36 -3.54
C LEU A 50 5.93 -7.13 -4.86
N ILE A 51 5.20 -6.87 -5.95
CA ILE A 51 5.79 -6.53 -7.26
C ILE A 51 6.59 -5.23 -7.15
N LEU A 52 6.05 -4.19 -6.50
CA LEU A 52 6.75 -2.92 -6.31
C LEU A 52 8.06 -3.12 -5.52
N ILE A 53 8.02 -3.91 -4.44
CA ILE A 53 9.22 -4.25 -3.66
C ILE A 53 10.25 -4.99 -4.52
N ALA A 54 9.82 -5.99 -5.30
CA ALA A 54 10.71 -6.74 -6.19
C ALA A 54 11.37 -5.85 -7.25
N ILE A 55 10.62 -4.90 -7.83
CA ILE A 55 11.15 -3.91 -8.80
C ILE A 55 12.22 -3.04 -8.13
N ILE A 56 11.94 -2.50 -6.94
CA ILE A 56 12.89 -1.66 -6.20
C ILE A 56 14.18 -2.43 -5.92
N ILE A 57 14.08 -3.65 -5.37
CA ILE A 57 15.24 -4.50 -5.09
C ILE A 57 16.04 -4.76 -6.38
N THR A 58 15.36 -5.10 -7.47
CA THR A 58 16.01 -5.38 -8.77
C THR A 58 16.76 -4.15 -9.29
N ILE A 59 16.14 -2.96 -9.23
CA ILE A 59 16.78 -1.70 -9.64
C ILE A 59 17.99 -1.40 -8.75
N THR A 60 17.85 -1.55 -7.44
CA THR A 60 18.95 -1.34 -6.49
C THR A 60 20.12 -2.27 -6.78
N GLU A 61 19.87 -3.56 -6.94
CA GLU A 61 20.89 -4.56 -7.29
C GLU A 61 21.60 -4.24 -8.62
N LEU A 62 20.84 -3.88 -9.65
CA LEU A 62 21.41 -3.51 -10.96
C LEU A 62 22.25 -2.23 -10.88
N SER A 63 21.79 -1.23 -10.12
CA SER A 63 22.56 0.00 -9.91
C SER A 63 23.87 -0.27 -9.19
N MET A 64 23.86 -1.08 -8.13
CA MET A 64 25.06 -1.43 -7.36
C MET A 64 26.08 -2.18 -8.23
N ARG A 65 25.62 -3.09 -9.10
CA ARG A 65 26.48 -3.78 -10.06
C ARG A 65 27.14 -2.83 -11.06
N TYR A 66 26.46 -1.74 -11.44
CA TYR A 66 27.03 -0.73 -12.34
C TYR A 66 28.10 0.12 -11.64
N PHE A 67 27.90 0.50 -10.38
CA PHE A 67 28.86 1.33 -9.63
C PHE A 67 30.10 0.58 -9.12
N VAL A 68 30.01 -0.75 -8.94
CA VAL A 68 31.12 -1.59 -8.47
C VAL A 68 31.98 -2.14 -9.63
N LYS A 69 31.50 -1.99 -10.88
CA LYS A 69 32.30 -2.21 -12.09
C LYS A 69 33.13 -0.98 -12.43
#